data_AF-A0A932YDM1-F1
#
_entry.id   AF-A0A932YDM1-F1
#
_cell.length_a   1.000
_cell.length_b   1.000
_cell.length_c   1.000
_cell.angle_alpha   90.00
_cell.angle_beta   90.00
_cell.angle_gamma   90.00
#
_symmetry.space_group_name_H-M   'P 1'
#
loop_
_entity.id
_entity.type
_entity.pdbx_description
1 polymer ?
#
loop_
_entity_poly.entity_id
_entity_poly.type
_entity_poly.pdbx_seq_one_letter_code
_entity_poly.pdbx_strand_id
1 'polypeptide(L)' 'ASFPAKKIGVVIPIARSAEDIKNNADFYSKIKEKHLQNCQLPETIDLGGGELIKKPLEWV' A
#
# COMPACT_ATOMS: atom_id res chain seq x y z
N ALA A 1 -26.25 -22.60 -14.73
CA ALA A 1 -26.00 -21.23 -14.25
C ALA A 1 -24.60 -20.83 -14.69
N SER A 2 -24.44 -19.75 -15.47
CA SER A 2 -23.13 -19.20 -15.78
C SER A 2 -22.82 -18.16 -14.72
N PHE A 3 -21.81 -18.41 -13.89
CA PHE A 3 -21.31 -17.40 -12.97
C PHE A 3 -20.46 -16.39 -13.75
N PRO A 4 -20.55 -15.09 -13.46
CA PRO A 4 -19.70 -14.11 -14.12
C PRO A 4 -18.23 -14.41 -13.81
N ALA A 5 -17.40 -14.41 -14.86
CA ALA A 5 -15.96 -14.54 -14.70
C ALA A 5 -15.42 -13.36 -13.87
N LYS A 6 -14.88 -13.66 -12.69
CA LYS A 6 -14.22 -12.66 -11.83
C LYS A 6 -12.75 -12.58 -12.22
N LYS A 7 -12.19 -11.38 -12.22
CA LYS A 7 -10.74 -11.16 -12.34
C LYS A 7 -10.16 -10.84 -10.96
N ILE A 8 -9.06 -11.49 -10.61
CA ILE A 8 -8.34 -11.34 -9.35
C ILE A 8 -6.99 -10.68 -9.64
N GLY A 9 -6.80 -9.51 -9.04
CA GLY A 9 -5.53 -8.78 -9.09
C GLY A 9 -4.77 -8.90 -7.77
N VAL A 10 -3.44 -8.98 -7.84
CA VAL A 10 -2.58 -9.01 -6.65
C VAL A 10 -1.60 -7.84 -6.59
N VAL A 11 -1.37 -7.33 -5.40
CA VAL A 11 -0.39 -6.26 -5.14
C VAL A 11 0.75 -6.84 -4.32
N ILE A 12 1.96 -6.79 -4.87
CA ILE A 12 3.16 -7.37 -4.26
C ILE A 12 3.91 -6.27 -3.47
N PRO A 13 4.21 -6.51 -2.19
CA PRO A 13 4.98 -5.57 -1.37
C PRO A 13 6.37 -5.24 -1.92
N ILE A 14 6.94 -4.15 -1.44
CA ILE A 14 8.31 -3.79 -1.76
C ILE A 14 9.28 -4.86 -1.25
N ALA A 15 10.37 -5.09 -1.98
CA ALA A 15 11.40 -6.08 -1.66
C ALA A 15 10.92 -7.54 -1.49
N ARG A 16 9.67 -7.88 -1.84
CA ARG A 16 9.14 -9.25 -1.82
C ARG A 16 8.98 -9.82 -3.24
N SER A 17 9.29 -11.09 -3.38
CA SER A 17 8.90 -11.94 -4.51
C SER A 17 7.74 -12.85 -4.09
N ALA A 18 6.87 -13.17 -5.04
CA ALA A 18 5.74 -14.08 -4.86
C ALA A 18 5.33 -14.59 -6.24
N GLU A 19 6.22 -15.36 -6.87
CA GLU A 19 6.06 -15.79 -8.26
C GLU A 19 4.83 -16.67 -8.46
N ASP A 20 4.59 -17.60 -7.54
CA ASP A 20 3.40 -18.47 -7.57
C ASP A 20 2.10 -17.64 -7.59
N ILE A 21 2.03 -16.60 -6.77
CA ILE A 21 0.83 -15.74 -6.68
C ILE A 21 0.66 -14.92 -7.96
N LYS A 22 1.75 -14.41 -8.55
CA LYS A 22 1.69 -13.67 -9.82
C LYS A 22 1.21 -14.55 -10.97
N ASN A 23 1.66 -15.80 -11.00
CA ASN A 23 1.35 -16.74 -12.08
C ASN A 23 -0.09 -17.26 -12.02
N ASN A 24 -0.75 -17.18 -10.86
CA ASN A 24 -2.13 -17.62 -10.66
C ASN A 24 -3.16 -16.48 -10.63
N ALA A 25 -2.72 -15.22 -10.73
CA ALA A 25 -3.60 -14.05 -10.76
C ALA A 25 -3.83 -13.56 -12.19
N ASP A 26 -4.97 -12.91 -12.45
CA ASP A 26 -5.25 -12.31 -13.77
C ASP A 26 -4.32 -11.13 -14.09
N PHE A 27 -3.87 -10.42 -13.06
CA PHE A 27 -2.91 -9.33 -13.16
C PHE A 27 -2.21 -9.08 -11.82
N TYR A 28 -1.05 -8.44 -11.86
CA TYR A 28 -0.34 -8.04 -10.66
C TYR A 28 0.24 -6.63 -10.78
N SER A 29 0.50 -6.02 -9.63
CA SER A 29 1.23 -4.75 -9.50
C SER A 29 2.23 -4.83 -8.37
N LYS A 30 3.33 -4.07 -8.47
CA LYS A 30 4.36 -4.00 -7.43
C LYS A 30 4.29 -2.66 -6.71
N ILE A 31 4.32 -2.67 -5.37
CA ILE A 31 4.54 -1.47 -4.59
C ILE A 31 5.98 -1.01 -4.85
N LYS A 32 6.12 0.20 -5.42
CA LYS A 32 7.40 0.85 -5.69
C LYS A 32 7.72 1.82 -4.56
N GLU A 33 9.00 2.10 -4.34
CA GLU A 33 9.46 3.04 -3.31
C GLU A 33 8.75 4.41 -3.41
N LYS A 34 8.59 4.93 -4.63
CA LYS A 34 7.85 6.17 -4.88
C LYS A 34 6.40 6.17 -4.37
N HIS A 35 5.75 5.00 -4.29
CA HIS A 35 4.39 4.91 -3.76
C HIS A 35 4.41 5.06 -2.23
N LEU A 36 5.44 4.54 -1.56
CA LEU A 36 5.61 4.71 -0.11
C LEU A 36 5.93 6.16 0.24
N GLN A 37 6.85 6.78 -0.52
CA GLN A 37 7.23 8.18 -0.34
C GLN A 37 6.04 9.13 -0.47
N ASN A 38 5.17 8.89 -1.45
CA ASN A 38 4.02 9.77 -1.71
C ASN A 38 2.78 9.41 -0.88
N CYS A 39 2.75 8.27 -0.19
CA CYS A 39 1.64 7.80 0.63
C CYS A 39 1.98 7.90 2.12
N GLN A 40 2.65 8.99 2.51
CA GLN A 40 2.92 9.32 3.91
C GLN A 40 1.84 10.30 4.41
N LEU A 41 1.45 10.16 5.67
CA LEU A 41 0.70 11.21 6.35
C LEU A 41 1.58 12.47 6.49
N PRO A 42 0.96 13.67 6.59
CA PRO A 42 1.69 14.90 6.88
C PRO A 42 2.55 14.77 8.14
N GLU A 43 3.69 15.46 8.16
CA GLU A 43 4.59 15.44 9.33
C GLU A 43 3.93 16.00 10.58
N THR A 44 2.97 16.91 10.42
CA THR A 44 2.20 17.48 11.51
C THR A 44 0.72 17.45 11.16
N ILE A 45 -0.10 16.99 12.10
CA ILE A 45 -1.56 17.00 12.00
C ILE A 45 -2.07 17.95 13.08
N ASP A 46 -2.85 18.95 12.66
CA ASP A 46 -3.56 19.86 13.55
C ASP A 46 -4.88 19.22 14.01
N LEU A 47 -5.07 19.09 15.32
CA LEU A 47 -6.28 18.54 15.92
C LEU A 47 -7.33 19.62 16.23
N GLY A 48 -6.99 20.89 16.06
CA GLY A 48 -7.75 22.04 16.56
C GLY A 48 -7.37 22.41 17.99
N GLY A 49 -7.73 23.62 18.42
CA GLY A 49 -7.46 24.10 19.78
C GLY A 49 -5.98 24.37 20.12
N GLY A 50 -5.09 24.32 19.11
CA GLY A 50 -3.64 24.50 19.29
C GLY A 50 -2.87 23.20 19.50
N GLU A 51 -3.53 22.04 19.48
CA GLU A 51 -2.89 20.74 19.63
C GLU A 51 -2.36 20.22 18.29
N LEU A 52 -1.09 19.81 18.28
CA LEU A 52 -0.40 19.29 17.10
C LEU A 52 0.14 17.89 17.38
N ILE A 53 -0.15 16.93 16.51
CA ILE A 53 0.52 15.63 16.49
C ILE A 53 1.65 15.69 15.48
N LYS A 54 2.88 15.36 15.91
CA LYS A 54 4.04 15.23 15.02
C LYS A 54 4.37 13.78 14.75
N LYS A 55 4.75 13.49 13.51
CA LYS A 55 5.31 12.20 13.11
C LYS A 55 6.56 11.89 13.97
N PRO A 56 6.71 10.65 14.47
CA PRO A 56 7.93 10.25 15.17
C PRO A 56 9.14 10.21 14.23
N LEU A 57 10.32 10.54 14.77
CA LEU A 57 11.59 10.50 14.02
C LEU A 57 11.91 9.08 13.53
N GLU A 58 11.58 8.06 14.33
CA GLU A 58 11.79 6.66 14.02
C GLU A 58 10.56 5.83 14.41
N TRP A 59 10.26 4.80 13.62
CA TRP A 59 9.28 3.78 13.97
C TRP A 59 10.03 2.70 14.76
N VAL A 60 9.87 2.69 16.07
CA VAL A 60 10.40 1.64 16.96
C VAL A 60 9.65 0.34 16.77
#